data_AF-A0A1Y2D4R3-F1
#
_entry.id   AF-A0A1Y2D4R3-F1
#
_cell.length_a   1.000
_cell.length_b   1.000
_cell.length_c   1.000
_cell.angle_alpha   90.00
_cell.angle_beta   90.00
_cell.angle_gamma   90.00
#
_symmetry.space_group_name_H-M   'P 1'
#
loop_
_entity.id
_entity.type
_entity.pdbx_description
1 polymer ?
#
loop_
_entity_poly.entity_id
_entity_poly.type
_entity_poly.pdbx_seq_one_letter_code
_entity_poly.pdbx_strand_id
1 'polypeptide(L)'
;MKNINLIFFLITINYFIIASASNNNYIISIRRSKEDADYDEVSKKIRYEIDELVNDRMNDIYDIISNNENTYVLEDGKIDEKLNELSSSKLKKRNERNSKFRFISGNGPQKSFSSNKRSLDPENEEIEIESELVTHICPTLNYYIVSAYLSDEIVEKVKKLPNVINIQKSEDVKNTHIDKRDNVYYDRNAILEETQWSDLKVQDNILDPFFYHISIVSQGKYQEINGQYDNNYYYPSSAGKGIDIFFIDEGLWTQHDDFANTNERTVTCDATIYDNTVFDLKDKNVKSCYVAKDENKNLVFGERSRHGTAMASIAAGTLVGTAKKANIHVIAQVYSTEELLLGLDYVKRHSKPYKTVLNLSIGGIVVYSQALQDKINELTKNNIILVASAGNFDGEVCTAREEKNSKGEKILKKNVFSGYDNIISVGSTWDGYNMDLGNPYKYADFSNYGKCISIFGPGNVVAADALNNGHYLAQGTSASTALVSGIIATLMSDDPQTKYTTSSMLNKLINLSLKNVIKDLPANTPNRFINNGKNSVYYSGPTTVISKIKK
;
A
#
# COMPACT_ATOMS: atom_id res chain seq x y z
N MET A 1 40.48 58.25 42.52
CA MET A 1 39.11 58.20 41.94
C MET A 1 39.24 58.02 40.44
N LYS A 2 39.07 56.79 39.95
CA LYS A 2 39.18 56.45 38.52
C LYS A 2 37.76 56.32 37.98
N ASN A 3 37.40 57.21 37.05
CA ASN A 3 36.15 57.15 36.29
C ASN A 3 36.18 55.93 35.36
N ILE A 4 35.17 55.07 35.50
CA ILE A 4 34.89 53.94 34.61
C ILE A 4 34.04 54.48 33.46
N ASN A 5 34.63 54.61 32.27
CA ASN A 5 33.88 54.84 31.03
C ASN A 5 33.37 53.48 30.53
N LEU A 6 32.05 53.31 30.59
CA LEU A 6 31.33 52.17 30.03
C LEU A 6 31.10 52.45 28.53
N ILE A 7 31.82 51.75 27.65
CA ILE A 7 31.61 51.79 26.19
C ILE A 7 30.55 50.74 25.85
N PHE A 8 29.33 51.19 25.51
CA PHE A 8 28.29 50.36 24.90
C PHE A 8 28.61 50.15 23.42
N PHE A 9 28.86 48.89 23.03
CA PHE A 9 28.98 48.49 21.63
C PHE A 9 27.57 48.28 21.06
N LEU A 10 27.06 49.25 20.30
CA LEU A 10 25.82 49.12 19.53
C LEU A 10 26.15 48.38 18.23
N ILE A 11 25.93 47.06 18.22
CA ILE A 11 25.94 46.26 16.98
C ILE A 11 24.57 46.45 16.33
N THR A 12 24.47 47.35 15.35
CA THR A 12 23.33 47.39 14.43
C THR A 12 23.46 46.21 13.46
N ILE A 13 22.78 45.10 13.78
CA ILE A 13 22.55 44.03 12.81
C ILE A 13 21.52 44.56 11.82
N ASN A 14 21.99 44.95 10.63
CA ASN A 14 21.14 45.12 9.46
C ASN A 14 20.57 43.75 9.10
N TYR A 15 19.37 43.45 9.60
CA TYR A 15 18.54 42.38 9.08
C TYR A 15 18.04 42.86 7.70
N PHE A 16 18.76 42.52 6.65
CA PHE A 16 18.16 42.45 5.32
C PHE A 16 17.15 41.30 5.37
N ILE A 17 15.88 41.64 5.59
CA ILE A 17 14.78 40.74 5.25
C ILE A 17 14.78 40.68 3.73
N ILE A 18 15.52 39.74 3.17
CA ILE A 18 15.28 39.29 1.80
C ILE A 18 13.96 38.53 1.89
N ALA A 19 12.85 39.19 1.58
CA ALA A 19 11.63 38.50 1.26
C ALA A 19 11.93 37.68 -0.01
N SER A 20 12.12 36.36 0.12
CA SER A 20 12.20 35.50 -1.05
C SER A 20 10.82 35.48 -1.71
N ALA A 21 10.71 36.18 -2.84
CA ALA A 21 9.55 36.08 -3.72
C ALA A 21 9.42 34.63 -4.19
N SER A 22 8.21 34.07 -4.18
CA SER A 22 7.96 32.67 -4.48
C SER A 22 6.99 32.55 -5.66
N ASN A 23 7.41 31.90 -6.75
CA ASN A 23 6.54 31.60 -7.90
C ASN A 23 5.40 30.67 -7.46
N ASN A 24 4.14 31.05 -7.70
CA ASN A 24 2.97 30.33 -7.21
C ASN A 24 1.81 30.32 -8.20
N ASN A 25 0.87 29.40 -8.02
CA ASN A 25 -0.41 29.44 -8.73
C ASN A 25 -1.28 30.55 -8.15
N TYR A 26 -1.96 31.29 -9.02
CA TYR A 26 -2.93 32.31 -8.68
C TYR A 26 -4.28 31.99 -9.33
N ILE A 27 -5.34 32.14 -8.56
CA ILE A 27 -6.74 32.04 -8.99
C ILE A 27 -7.15 33.41 -9.51
N ILE A 28 -7.54 33.49 -10.78
CA ILE A 28 -7.89 34.74 -11.45
C ILE A 28 -9.34 34.66 -11.89
N SER A 29 -10.13 35.65 -11.47
CA SER A 29 -11.54 35.78 -11.83
C SER A 29 -11.68 36.77 -13.00
N ILE A 30 -12.21 36.29 -14.13
CA ILE A 30 -12.45 37.07 -15.34
C ILE A 30 -13.95 37.24 -15.54
N ARG A 31 -14.41 38.49 -15.69
CA ARG A 31 -15.83 38.80 -15.91
C ARG A 31 -16.04 39.71 -17.11
N ARG A 32 -16.95 39.27 -17.99
CA ARG A 32 -17.34 40.00 -19.19
C ARG A 32 -18.17 41.25 -18.88
N SER A 33 -19.29 41.09 -18.19
CA SER A 33 -20.20 42.17 -17.80
C SER A 33 -20.77 41.92 -16.41
N LYS A 34 -21.17 42.98 -15.69
CA LYS A 34 -21.84 42.85 -14.38
C LYS A 34 -23.31 42.48 -14.53
N GLU A 35 -23.86 42.70 -15.71
CA GLU A 35 -25.25 42.51 -16.10
C GLU A 35 -25.51 41.09 -16.63
N ASP A 36 -24.46 40.31 -16.88
CA ASP A 36 -24.57 38.90 -17.24
C ASP A 36 -25.18 38.09 -16.07
N ALA A 37 -26.14 37.22 -16.39
CA ALA A 37 -26.63 36.18 -15.50
C ALA A 37 -25.56 35.09 -15.29
N ASP A 38 -25.83 34.12 -14.41
CA ASP A 38 -24.90 33.02 -14.16
C ASP A 38 -24.60 32.25 -15.44
N TYR A 39 -23.36 31.75 -15.56
CA TYR A 39 -22.83 31.16 -16.79
C TYR A 39 -23.72 30.05 -17.37
N ASP A 40 -24.34 29.24 -16.51
CA ASP A 40 -25.20 28.14 -16.92
C ASP A 40 -26.62 28.58 -17.32
N GLU A 41 -27.01 29.81 -16.96
CA GLU A 41 -28.34 30.39 -17.22
C GLU A 41 -28.37 31.30 -18.45
N VAL A 42 -27.21 31.79 -18.89
CA VAL A 42 -27.11 32.65 -20.07
C VAL A 42 -27.28 31.87 -21.38
N SER A 43 -27.70 32.59 -22.43
CA SER A 43 -27.85 32.01 -23.77
C SER A 43 -26.54 31.41 -24.28
N LYS A 44 -26.64 30.42 -25.18
CA LYS A 44 -25.45 29.81 -25.83
C LYS A 44 -24.55 30.84 -26.52
N LYS A 45 -25.14 31.91 -27.07
CA LYS A 45 -24.39 33.02 -27.68
C LYS A 45 -23.55 33.76 -26.64
N ILE A 46 -24.16 34.09 -25.50
CA ILE A 46 -23.46 34.79 -24.41
C ILE A 46 -22.37 33.91 -23.80
N ARG A 47 -22.61 32.59 -23.63
CA ARG A 47 -21.55 31.65 -23.19
C ARG A 47 -20.34 31.65 -24.10
N TYR A 48 -20.57 31.64 -25.42
CA TYR A 48 -19.49 31.72 -26.40
C TYR A 48 -18.69 33.02 -26.25
N GLU A 49 -19.37 34.15 -26.11
CA GLU A 49 -18.72 35.46 -25.91
C GLU A 49 -17.94 35.53 -24.58
N ILE A 50 -18.38 34.79 -23.54
CA ILE A 50 -17.64 34.64 -22.28
C ILE A 50 -16.39 33.77 -22.48
N ASP A 51 -16.53 32.59 -23.09
CA ASP A 51 -15.42 31.67 -23.33
C ASP A 51 -14.32 32.32 -24.20
N GLU A 52 -14.71 33.06 -25.24
CA GLU A 52 -13.80 33.80 -26.12
C GLU A 52 -13.01 34.87 -25.35
N LEU A 53 -13.71 35.70 -24.56
CA LEU A 53 -13.06 36.71 -23.71
C LEU A 53 -12.09 36.07 -22.69
N VAL A 54 -12.47 34.94 -22.09
CA VAL A 54 -11.63 34.23 -21.12
C VAL A 54 -10.36 33.74 -21.80
N ASN A 55 -10.47 33.13 -22.98
CA ASN A 55 -9.30 32.68 -23.76
C ASN A 55 -8.41 33.85 -24.17
N ASP A 56 -8.98 35.00 -24.54
CA ASP A 56 -8.23 36.24 -24.81
C ASP A 56 -7.42 36.70 -23.60
N ARG A 57 -8.03 36.71 -22.41
CA ARG A 57 -7.33 37.10 -21.17
C ARG A 57 -6.27 36.07 -20.76
N MET A 58 -6.49 34.79 -21.02
CA MET A 58 -5.46 33.77 -20.82
C MET A 58 -4.25 33.99 -21.74
N ASN A 59 -4.46 34.42 -22.99
CA ASN A 59 -3.36 34.84 -23.88
C ASN A 59 -2.61 36.07 -23.33
N ASP A 60 -3.33 37.10 -22.87
CA ASP A 60 -2.69 38.28 -22.28
C ASP A 60 -1.83 37.91 -21.04
N ILE A 61 -2.33 37.03 -20.18
CA ILE A 61 -1.60 36.53 -19.01
C ILE A 61 -0.36 35.76 -19.46
N TYR A 62 -0.51 34.87 -20.44
CA TYR A 62 0.60 34.10 -21.00
C TYR A 62 1.70 35.00 -21.57
N ASP A 63 1.32 36.07 -22.26
CA ASP A 63 2.26 37.05 -22.83
C ASP A 63 2.95 37.85 -21.73
N ILE A 64 2.26 38.17 -20.63
CA ILE A 64 2.89 38.78 -19.46
C ILE A 64 3.93 37.82 -18.86
N ILE A 65 3.63 36.52 -18.74
CA ILE A 65 4.58 35.52 -18.23
C ILE A 65 5.81 35.46 -19.14
N SER A 66 5.62 35.30 -20.46
CA SER A 66 6.72 35.18 -21.43
C SER A 66 7.58 36.45 -21.50
N ASN A 67 6.98 37.64 -21.40
CA ASN A 67 7.74 38.89 -21.39
C ASN A 67 8.50 39.16 -20.08
N ASN A 68 8.34 38.31 -19.07
CA ASN A 68 8.94 38.48 -17.74
C ASN A 68 9.56 37.17 -17.22
N GLU A 69 10.07 36.31 -18.11
CA GLU A 69 10.71 35.03 -17.74
C GLU A 69 11.82 35.20 -16.69
N ASN A 70 12.52 36.34 -16.73
CA ASN A 70 13.61 36.67 -15.81
C ASN A 70 13.15 36.87 -14.35
N THR A 71 11.85 36.95 -14.07
CA THR A 71 11.32 37.11 -12.70
C THR A 71 11.02 35.76 -12.02
N TYR A 72 11.27 34.63 -12.70
CA TYR A 72 11.04 33.27 -12.20
C TYR A 72 12.33 32.56 -11.80
N VAL A 73 13.18 33.24 -11.04
CA VAL A 73 14.46 32.68 -10.56
C VAL A 73 14.25 32.05 -9.17
N LEU A 74 14.64 30.78 -9.03
CA LEU A 74 14.58 30.02 -7.78
C LEU A 74 15.71 30.43 -6.82
N GLU A 75 15.61 30.02 -5.57
CA GLU A 75 16.61 30.32 -4.53
C GLU A 75 18.03 29.80 -4.87
N ASP A 76 18.13 28.76 -5.70
CA ASP A 76 19.41 28.22 -6.19
C ASP A 76 19.98 28.98 -7.41
N GLY A 77 19.30 30.05 -7.84
CA GLY A 77 19.70 30.91 -8.95
C GLY A 77 19.33 30.37 -10.33
N LYS A 78 18.61 29.24 -10.43
CA LYS A 78 18.14 28.70 -11.71
C LYS A 78 16.77 29.24 -12.07
N ILE A 79 16.47 29.25 -13.38
CA ILE A 79 15.12 29.54 -13.88
C ILE A 79 14.21 28.35 -13.54
N ASP A 80 12.99 28.65 -13.11
CA ASP A 80 11.96 27.67 -12.81
C ASP A 80 11.68 26.75 -14.02
N GLU A 81 11.77 25.43 -13.82
CA GLU A 81 11.59 24.44 -14.88
C GLU A 81 10.19 24.47 -15.50
N LYS A 82 9.17 25.03 -14.82
CA LYS A 82 7.83 25.22 -15.41
C LYS A 82 7.84 26.16 -16.61
N LEU A 83 8.80 27.08 -16.69
CA LEU A 83 8.94 27.97 -17.86
C LEU A 83 9.46 27.25 -19.11
N ASN A 84 9.88 25.98 -19.01
CA ASN A 84 10.30 25.19 -20.18
C ASN A 84 9.23 25.13 -21.28
N GLU A 85 7.94 25.28 -20.94
CA GLU A 85 6.83 25.38 -21.90
C GLU A 85 7.03 26.51 -22.93
N LEU A 86 7.60 27.64 -22.50
CA LEU A 86 7.84 28.81 -23.36
C LEU A 86 8.89 28.51 -24.44
N SER A 87 9.77 27.54 -24.22
CA SER A 87 10.73 27.11 -25.23
C SER A 87 10.15 26.15 -26.29
N SER A 88 8.86 25.79 -26.17
CA SER A 88 8.24 24.77 -27.02
C SER A 88 8.06 25.18 -28.49
N SER A 89 7.97 24.19 -29.38
CA SER A 89 7.73 24.40 -30.82
C SER A 89 6.39 25.10 -31.11
N LYS A 90 5.43 25.07 -30.19
CA LYS A 90 4.15 25.75 -30.31
C LYS A 90 4.30 27.27 -30.18
N LEU A 91 5.21 27.76 -29.33
CA LEU A 91 5.50 29.20 -29.21
C LEU A 91 6.15 29.76 -30.49
N LYS A 92 7.08 29.00 -31.08
CA LYS A 92 7.70 29.38 -32.37
C LYS A 92 6.66 29.53 -33.48
N LYS A 93 5.72 28.58 -33.58
CA LYS A 93 4.59 28.68 -34.51
C LYS A 93 3.71 29.90 -34.23
N ARG A 94 3.54 30.27 -32.96
CA ARG A 94 2.75 31.44 -32.56
C ARG A 94 3.32 32.75 -33.11
N ASN A 95 4.63 32.94 -32.94
CA ASN A 95 5.35 34.13 -33.38
C ASN A 95 5.45 34.25 -34.91
N GLU A 96 5.56 33.13 -35.62
CA GLU A 96 5.65 33.12 -37.10
C GLU A 96 4.34 33.51 -37.79
N ARG A 97 3.19 33.30 -37.14
CA ARG A 97 1.86 33.42 -37.77
C ARG A 97 0.95 34.49 -37.15
N ASN A 98 1.44 35.27 -36.19
CA ASN A 98 0.62 36.25 -35.45
C ASN A 98 -0.66 35.64 -34.83
N SER A 99 -0.57 34.36 -34.45
CA SER A 99 -1.70 33.55 -33.96
C SER A 99 -1.92 33.67 -32.44
N LYS A 100 -3.11 33.31 -31.96
CA LYS A 100 -3.42 33.17 -30.52
C LYS A 100 -3.46 31.70 -30.10
N PHE A 101 -3.20 31.44 -28.83
CA PHE A 101 -3.43 30.12 -28.26
C PHE A 101 -4.92 29.92 -27.97
N ARG A 102 -5.39 28.70 -28.23
CA ARG A 102 -6.64 28.18 -27.70
C ARG A 102 -6.31 27.22 -26.57
N PHE A 103 -6.57 27.63 -25.33
CA PHE A 103 -6.26 26.82 -24.16
C PHE A 103 -7.28 25.68 -24.04
N ILE A 104 -6.79 24.44 -23.94
CA ILE A 104 -7.61 23.24 -23.75
C ILE A 104 -7.36 22.64 -22.36
N SER A 105 -8.39 22.09 -21.72
CA SER A 105 -8.30 21.41 -20.41
C SER A 105 -8.66 19.93 -20.55
N GLY A 106 -7.83 19.04 -20.01
CA GLY A 106 -8.01 17.58 -20.10
C GLY A 106 -9.33 17.04 -19.52
N ASN A 107 -9.99 17.80 -18.62
CA ASN A 107 -11.20 17.38 -17.89
C ASN A 107 -12.37 18.38 -17.90
N GLY A 108 -12.35 19.43 -18.73
CA GLY A 108 -13.45 20.41 -18.83
C GLY A 108 -14.59 19.98 -19.78
N PRO A 109 -15.79 20.60 -19.70
CA PRO A 109 -16.93 20.34 -20.60
C PRO A 109 -16.67 20.74 -22.07
N GLN A 110 -15.50 21.32 -22.36
CA GLN A 110 -15.10 21.81 -23.68
C GLN A 110 -14.67 20.74 -24.70
N LYS A 111 -14.78 19.44 -24.41
CA LYS A 111 -14.66 18.40 -25.46
C LYS A 111 -15.78 18.46 -26.52
N SER A 112 -16.82 19.27 -26.33
CA SER A 112 -18.04 19.22 -27.17
C SER A 112 -18.19 20.30 -28.24
N PHE A 113 -17.23 21.21 -28.44
CA PHE A 113 -17.32 22.20 -29.53
C PHE A 113 -16.09 22.22 -30.44
N SER A 114 -15.88 21.09 -31.12
CA SER A 114 -15.35 21.10 -32.50
C SER A 114 -16.39 21.77 -33.39
N SER A 115 -16.36 23.10 -33.50
CA SER A 115 -16.89 23.73 -34.69
C SER A 115 -15.88 23.47 -35.81
N ASN A 116 -16.30 22.70 -36.82
CA ASN A 116 -15.65 22.69 -38.14
C ASN A 116 -15.81 24.08 -38.79
N LYS A 117 -15.20 25.11 -38.22
CA LYS A 117 -14.88 26.34 -38.93
C LYS A 117 -13.39 26.28 -39.22
N ARG A 118 -13.04 25.81 -40.42
CA ARG A 118 -11.88 26.38 -41.11
C ARG A 118 -12.12 27.88 -41.12
N SER A 119 -11.32 28.66 -40.38
CA SER A 119 -11.29 30.10 -40.62
C SER A 119 -10.90 30.27 -42.10
N LEU A 120 -11.70 31.02 -42.85
CA LEU A 120 -11.38 31.43 -44.22
C LEU A 120 -10.50 32.70 -44.19
N ASP A 121 -9.95 33.04 -43.03
CA ASP A 121 -9.14 34.21 -42.78
C ASP A 121 -7.73 33.78 -42.35
N PRO A 122 -6.72 33.89 -43.23
CA PRO A 122 -5.36 33.44 -42.98
C PRO A 122 -4.60 34.29 -41.93
N GLU A 123 -5.18 35.38 -41.43
CA GLU A 123 -4.54 36.26 -40.43
C GLU A 123 -4.83 35.88 -38.96
N ASN A 124 -5.79 34.99 -38.68
CA ASN A 124 -6.16 34.59 -37.31
C ASN A 124 -6.27 33.06 -37.18
N GLU A 125 -5.13 32.37 -37.08
CA GLU A 125 -5.07 30.94 -36.77
C GLU A 125 -5.02 30.73 -35.24
N GLU A 126 -5.78 29.78 -34.71
CA GLU A 126 -5.75 29.41 -33.29
C GLU A 126 -4.91 28.14 -33.08
N ILE A 127 -3.93 28.19 -32.18
CA ILE A 127 -3.06 27.05 -31.85
C ILE A 127 -3.53 26.42 -30.53
N GLU A 128 -3.94 25.15 -30.56
CA GLU A 128 -4.34 24.45 -29.34
C GLU A 128 -3.15 24.15 -28.41
N ILE A 129 -3.28 24.54 -27.14
CA ILE A 129 -2.28 24.32 -26.10
C ILE A 129 -2.93 23.80 -24.81
N GLU A 130 -2.34 22.76 -24.25
CA GLU A 130 -2.54 22.36 -22.87
C GLU A 130 -1.34 22.93 -22.11
N SER A 131 -1.58 23.95 -21.28
CA SER A 131 -0.52 24.73 -20.65
C SER A 131 -0.48 24.47 -19.14
N GLU A 132 0.72 24.30 -18.61
CA GLU A 132 1.03 24.24 -17.18
C GLU A 132 1.13 25.64 -16.56
N LEU A 133 1.28 26.68 -17.39
CA LEU A 133 1.41 28.07 -16.96
C LEU A 133 0.05 28.78 -16.83
N VAL A 134 -0.91 28.49 -17.70
CA VAL A 134 -2.25 29.10 -17.69
C VAL A 134 -3.31 28.06 -18.05
N THR A 135 -4.26 27.80 -17.15
CA THR A 135 -5.24 26.71 -17.30
C THR A 135 -6.66 27.16 -16.95
N HIS A 136 -7.66 26.66 -17.69
CA HIS A 136 -9.07 26.79 -17.32
C HIS A 136 -9.38 26.03 -16.02
N ILE A 137 -10.12 26.63 -15.10
CA ILE A 137 -10.67 25.94 -13.92
C ILE A 137 -12.16 25.66 -14.12
N CYS A 138 -13.01 26.67 -13.98
CA CYS A 138 -14.45 26.53 -14.18
C CYS A 138 -15.17 27.89 -14.27
N PRO A 139 -16.37 27.93 -14.87
CA PRO A 139 -17.29 29.04 -14.63
C PRO A 139 -17.74 29.07 -13.16
N THR A 140 -17.97 30.25 -12.61
CA THR A 140 -18.44 30.46 -11.23
C THR A 140 -19.38 31.67 -11.21
N LEU A 141 -20.67 31.43 -10.98
CA LEU A 141 -21.72 32.46 -11.10
C LEU A 141 -21.61 33.15 -12.47
N ASN A 142 -21.57 34.48 -12.52
CA ASN A 142 -21.43 35.28 -13.74
C ASN A 142 -19.98 35.62 -14.14
N TYR A 143 -18.99 34.88 -13.64
CA TYR A 143 -17.57 35.05 -14.02
C TYR A 143 -16.89 33.69 -14.24
N TYR A 144 -15.67 33.70 -14.74
CA TYR A 144 -14.89 32.49 -15.02
C TYR A 144 -13.59 32.50 -14.22
N ILE A 145 -13.22 31.34 -13.68
CA ILE A 145 -11.98 31.13 -12.94
C ILE A 145 -10.93 30.46 -13.83
N VAL A 146 -9.75 31.07 -13.88
CA VAL A 146 -8.54 30.49 -14.48
C VAL A 146 -7.43 30.41 -13.44
N SER A 147 -6.51 29.47 -13.61
CA SER A 147 -5.29 29.37 -12.81
C SER A 147 -4.10 29.82 -13.65
N ALA A 148 -3.23 30.65 -13.08
CA ALA A 148 -1.98 31.05 -13.73
C ALA A 148 -0.78 30.93 -12.77
N TYR A 149 0.34 30.44 -13.26
CA TYR A 149 1.59 30.36 -12.51
C TYR A 149 2.38 31.67 -12.61
N LEU A 150 2.35 32.47 -11.55
CA LEU A 150 2.90 33.82 -11.53
C LEU A 150 4.05 33.95 -10.53
N SER A 151 5.05 34.74 -10.89
CA SER A 151 5.98 35.33 -9.92
C SER A 151 5.31 36.52 -9.22
N ASP A 152 5.68 36.78 -7.96
CA ASP A 152 5.08 37.85 -7.16
C ASP A 152 5.24 39.25 -7.84
N GLU A 153 6.28 39.43 -8.67
CA GLU A 153 6.56 40.68 -9.38
C GLU A 153 5.56 41.01 -10.50
N ILE A 154 4.90 40.01 -11.09
CA ILE A 154 4.01 40.21 -12.24
C ILE A 154 2.52 40.19 -11.87
N VAL A 155 2.18 39.84 -10.63
CA VAL A 155 0.80 39.78 -10.13
C VAL A 155 0.07 41.11 -10.35
N GLU A 156 0.71 42.23 -10.05
CA GLU A 156 0.12 43.57 -10.23
C GLU A 156 -0.02 43.98 -11.71
N LYS A 157 0.71 43.34 -12.63
CA LYS A 157 0.50 43.52 -14.08
C LYS A 157 -0.77 42.78 -14.53
N VAL A 158 -0.92 41.52 -14.10
CA VAL A 158 -2.10 40.70 -14.40
C VAL A 158 -3.37 41.31 -13.82
N LYS A 159 -3.31 41.85 -12.61
CA LYS A 159 -4.44 42.51 -11.94
C LYS A 159 -4.99 43.74 -12.68
N LYS A 160 -4.16 44.38 -13.51
CA LYS A 160 -4.54 45.57 -14.31
C LYS A 160 -5.15 45.21 -15.66
N LEU A 161 -5.17 43.93 -16.04
CA LEU A 161 -5.80 43.52 -17.29
C LEU A 161 -7.31 43.84 -17.27
N PRO A 162 -7.88 44.26 -18.42
CA PRO A 162 -9.32 44.48 -18.51
C PRO A 162 -10.06 43.17 -18.21
N ASN A 163 -11.24 43.27 -17.59
CA ASN A 163 -12.08 42.12 -17.23
C ASN A 163 -11.54 41.23 -16.09
N VAL A 164 -10.30 41.40 -15.61
CA VAL A 164 -9.84 40.77 -14.37
C VAL A 164 -10.47 41.51 -13.19
N ILE A 165 -11.31 40.81 -12.44
CA ILE A 165 -12.04 41.39 -11.30
C ILE A 165 -11.44 41.00 -9.95
N ASN A 166 -10.71 39.89 -9.90
CA ASN A 166 -10.01 39.43 -8.71
C ASN A 166 -8.80 38.57 -9.09
N ILE A 167 -7.76 38.64 -8.26
CA ILE A 167 -6.60 37.76 -8.32
C ILE A 167 -6.24 37.40 -6.89
N GLN A 168 -6.12 36.10 -6.62
CA GLN A 168 -5.80 35.58 -5.32
C GLN A 168 -4.72 34.53 -5.44
N LYS A 169 -3.70 34.58 -4.59
CA LYS A 169 -2.71 33.51 -4.50
C LYS A 169 -3.44 32.22 -4.13
N SER A 170 -3.24 31.16 -4.90
CA SER A 170 -3.78 29.86 -4.56
C SER A 170 -3.11 29.43 -3.27
N GLU A 171 -3.88 29.39 -2.19
CA GLU A 171 -3.44 28.78 -0.96
C GLU A 171 -3.80 27.31 -1.01
N ASP A 172 -2.87 26.45 -0.64
CA ASP A 172 -3.26 25.12 -0.23
C ASP A 172 -4.26 25.28 0.90
N VAL A 173 -5.45 24.70 0.75
CA VAL A 173 -6.39 24.59 1.86
C VAL A 173 -5.65 23.82 2.93
N LYS A 174 -5.18 24.52 3.97
CA LYS A 174 -4.73 23.89 5.20
C LYS A 174 -5.92 23.10 5.69
N ASN A 175 -5.88 21.80 5.44
CA ASN A 175 -6.91 20.90 5.90
C ASN A 175 -6.97 21.10 7.42
N THR A 176 -7.98 21.76 7.96
CA THR A 176 -8.09 21.95 9.42
C THR A 176 -8.54 20.66 10.11
N HIS A 177 -8.76 19.59 9.34
CA HIS A 177 -8.46 18.22 9.73
C HIS A 177 -6.98 17.91 9.53
N ILE A 178 -6.10 18.76 10.05
CA ILE A 178 -4.74 18.34 10.37
C ILE A 178 -4.97 17.33 11.49
N ASP A 179 -4.88 16.07 11.09
CA ASP A 179 -4.54 14.96 11.95
C ASP A 179 -3.63 15.44 13.08
N LYS A 180 -3.90 14.97 14.29
CA LYS A 180 -2.97 15.05 15.43
C LYS A 180 -1.70 14.22 15.18
N ARG A 181 -1.04 14.37 14.02
CA ARG A 181 0.15 13.66 13.57
C ARG A 181 1.47 14.36 13.91
N ASP A 182 1.44 15.53 14.56
CA ASP A 182 2.66 16.23 15.01
C ASP A 182 3.19 15.77 16.39
N ASN A 183 2.60 14.74 16.99
CA ASN A 183 3.23 14.00 18.09
C ASN A 183 3.63 12.60 17.61
N VAL A 184 4.50 12.55 16.60
CA VAL A 184 5.26 11.33 16.27
C VAL A 184 6.04 10.93 17.52
N TYR A 185 5.60 9.86 18.19
CA TYR A 185 6.18 9.41 19.47
C TYR A 185 7.27 8.34 19.28
N TYR A 186 7.71 8.13 18.04
CA TYR A 186 8.75 7.18 17.65
C TYR A 186 9.96 7.85 17.01
N ASP A 187 11.13 7.22 17.15
CA ASP A 187 12.37 7.66 16.54
C ASP A 187 12.66 6.84 15.27
N ARG A 188 12.45 7.47 14.11
CA ARG A 188 12.69 6.85 12.79
C ARG A 188 14.14 6.43 12.60
N ASN A 189 15.11 7.22 13.05
CA ASN A 189 16.53 6.93 12.86
C ASN A 189 16.95 5.75 13.73
N ALA A 190 16.49 5.71 14.98
CA ALA A 190 16.74 4.58 15.87
C ALA A 190 16.10 3.28 15.35
N ILE A 191 14.91 3.35 14.74
CA ILE A 191 14.28 2.18 14.10
C ILE A 191 15.14 1.70 12.93
N LEU A 192 15.57 2.58 12.03
CA LEU A 192 16.41 2.20 10.88
C LEU A 192 17.76 1.61 11.32
N GLU A 193 18.37 2.17 12.37
CA GLU A 193 19.59 1.61 12.97
C GLU A 193 19.32 0.24 13.62
N GLU A 194 18.18 0.05 14.28
CA GLU A 194 17.83 -1.23 14.89
C GLU A 194 17.59 -2.32 13.83
N THR A 195 16.76 -2.02 12.84
CA THR A 195 16.26 -3.01 11.88
C THR A 195 17.19 -3.21 10.70
N GLN A 196 18.07 -2.25 10.44
CA GLN A 196 18.90 -2.18 9.23
C GLN A 196 18.06 -2.13 7.94
N TRP A 197 16.80 -1.70 8.03
CA TRP A 197 15.93 -1.55 6.87
C TRP A 197 16.43 -0.42 5.95
N SER A 198 16.17 -0.61 4.66
CA SER A 198 16.54 0.37 3.62
C SER A 198 15.80 1.72 3.75
N ASP A 199 14.55 1.68 4.22
CA ASP A 199 13.67 2.83 4.45
C ASP A 199 12.56 2.41 5.42
N LEU A 200 11.84 3.37 6.02
CA LEU A 200 10.79 3.13 7.01
C LEU A 200 9.45 3.71 6.54
N LYS A 201 8.41 2.89 6.60
CA LYS A 201 7.01 3.31 6.62
C LYS A 201 6.37 2.93 7.94
N VAL A 202 5.39 3.73 8.33
CA VAL A 202 4.63 3.54 9.56
C VAL A 202 3.16 3.64 9.23
N GLN A 203 2.38 2.66 9.69
CA GLN A 203 0.93 2.76 9.78
C GLN A 203 0.62 3.25 11.19
N ASP A 204 0.39 4.56 11.31
CA ASP A 204 0.33 5.29 12.57
C ASP A 204 -0.99 5.07 13.33
N ASN A 205 -0.88 5.20 14.66
CA ASN A 205 -1.94 5.43 15.62
C ASN A 205 -3.18 4.58 15.41
N ILE A 206 -2.94 3.27 15.39
CA ILE A 206 -3.99 2.28 15.39
C ILE A 206 -4.66 2.22 16.78
N LEU A 207 -5.36 3.29 17.18
CA LEU A 207 -6.23 3.27 18.35
C LEU A 207 -7.43 2.33 18.16
N ASP A 208 -7.55 1.78 16.96
CA ASP A 208 -8.55 0.81 16.60
C ASP A 208 -8.04 -0.61 16.95
N PRO A 209 -8.63 -1.32 17.94
CA PRO A 209 -8.23 -2.68 18.31
C PRO A 209 -8.29 -3.70 17.16
N PHE A 210 -8.80 -3.28 16.00
CA PHE A 210 -8.83 -4.01 14.74
C PHE A 210 -7.45 -4.33 14.14
N PHE A 211 -6.37 -3.60 14.46
CA PHE A 211 -5.06 -3.87 13.82
C PHE A 211 -3.93 -4.25 14.78
N TYR A 212 -4.27 -4.78 15.97
CA TYR A 212 -3.25 -5.27 16.90
C TYR A 212 -2.40 -6.40 16.32
N HIS A 213 -2.95 -7.21 15.41
CA HIS A 213 -2.22 -8.31 14.78
C HIS A 213 -0.99 -7.86 13.98
N ILE A 214 -1.00 -6.65 13.40
CA ILE A 214 0.18 -6.11 12.71
C ILE A 214 1.10 -5.32 13.65
N SER A 215 0.58 -4.58 14.63
CA SER A 215 1.45 -3.85 15.56
C SER A 215 2.21 -4.78 16.52
N ILE A 216 1.60 -5.87 16.99
CA ILE A 216 2.23 -6.78 17.96
C ILE A 216 3.44 -7.53 17.40
N VAL A 217 3.46 -7.74 16.08
CA VAL A 217 4.58 -8.39 15.36
C VAL A 217 5.67 -7.40 14.94
N SER A 218 5.49 -6.11 15.28
CA SER A 218 6.44 -5.03 15.01
C SER A 218 6.74 -4.22 16.27
N GLN A 219 6.99 -4.93 17.36
CA GLN A 219 7.49 -4.37 18.60
C GLN A 219 8.11 -5.47 19.47
N GLY A 220 8.86 -5.06 20.47
CA GLY A 220 9.40 -5.99 21.47
C GLY A 220 8.30 -6.67 22.28
N LYS A 221 8.71 -7.55 23.19
CA LYS A 221 7.77 -8.15 24.16
C LYS A 221 7.00 -7.04 24.87
N TYR A 222 5.68 -7.04 24.71
CA TYR A 222 4.80 -6.15 25.47
C TYR A 222 5.01 -6.38 26.97
N GLN A 223 5.24 -5.30 27.68
CA GLN A 223 5.23 -5.22 29.13
C GLN A 223 4.30 -4.08 29.50
N GLU A 224 3.46 -4.31 30.50
CA GLU A 224 2.58 -3.27 31.02
C GLU A 224 3.45 -2.18 31.67
N ILE A 225 3.68 -1.09 30.94
CA ILE A 225 4.36 0.10 31.42
C ILE A 225 3.33 1.23 31.33
N ASN A 226 2.77 1.61 32.47
CA ASN A 226 1.73 2.64 32.58
C ASN A 226 0.50 2.39 31.68
N GLY A 227 0.21 1.13 31.34
CA GLY A 227 -0.92 0.75 30.46
C GLY A 227 -0.80 1.22 29.01
N GLN A 228 0.40 1.60 28.56
CA GLN A 228 0.62 2.10 27.20
C GLN A 228 1.06 0.96 26.27
N TYR A 229 0.63 1.00 25.01
CA TYR A 229 0.94 0.03 23.95
C TYR A 229 1.36 0.78 22.67
N ASP A 230 2.37 0.27 21.95
CA ASP A 230 2.79 0.83 20.67
C ASP A 230 1.82 0.35 19.59
N ASN A 231 0.90 1.22 19.22
CA ASN A 231 -0.16 0.89 18.25
C ASN A 231 0.33 0.91 16.81
N ASN A 232 1.56 1.35 16.54
CA ASN A 232 2.03 1.51 15.18
C ASN A 232 2.50 0.18 14.59
N TYR A 233 2.26 0.00 13.30
CA TYR A 233 2.94 -1.03 12.52
C TYR A 233 4.09 -0.40 11.73
N TYR A 234 5.32 -0.80 12.03
CA TYR A 234 6.53 -0.34 11.37
C TYR A 234 6.99 -1.37 10.36
N TYR A 235 7.33 -0.96 9.15
CA TYR A 235 7.75 -1.88 8.10
C TYR A 235 8.66 -1.18 7.09
N PRO A 236 9.54 -1.91 6.39
CA PRO A 236 10.34 -1.31 5.34
C PRO A 236 9.45 -0.85 4.19
N SER A 237 9.77 0.26 3.54
CA SER A 237 8.93 0.79 2.45
C SER A 237 8.83 -0.13 1.23
N SER A 238 9.75 -1.10 1.15
CA SER A 238 9.79 -2.20 0.19
C SER A 238 8.81 -3.34 0.50
N ALA A 239 8.19 -3.41 1.68
CA ALA A 239 7.46 -4.59 2.20
C ALA A 239 6.66 -5.39 1.15
N GLY A 240 7.27 -6.47 0.65
CA GLY A 240 6.72 -7.42 -0.32
C GLY A 240 7.04 -7.14 -1.78
N LYS A 241 7.55 -5.95 -2.13
CA LYS A 241 7.74 -5.50 -3.51
C LYS A 241 8.59 -6.49 -4.32
N GLY A 242 8.00 -6.98 -5.41
CA GLY A 242 8.66 -7.92 -6.33
C GLY A 242 8.76 -9.37 -5.84
N ILE A 243 8.12 -9.69 -4.71
CA ILE A 243 7.98 -11.05 -4.19
C ILE A 243 6.58 -11.57 -4.54
N ASP A 244 6.53 -12.81 -5.02
CA ASP A 244 5.31 -13.53 -5.34
C ASP A 244 4.87 -14.37 -4.14
N ILE A 245 3.66 -14.15 -3.62
CA ILE A 245 3.01 -15.03 -2.65
C ILE A 245 1.93 -15.83 -3.38
N PHE A 246 2.17 -17.13 -3.52
CA PHE A 246 1.18 -18.07 -4.04
C PHE A 246 0.34 -18.62 -2.90
N PHE A 247 -0.97 -18.75 -3.16
CA PHE A 247 -1.90 -19.43 -2.27
C PHE A 247 -2.53 -20.58 -3.03
N ILE A 248 -2.60 -21.74 -2.38
CA ILE A 248 -3.48 -22.83 -2.78
C ILE A 248 -4.67 -22.79 -1.83
N ASP A 249 -5.79 -22.28 -2.31
CA ASP A 249 -6.99 -22.01 -1.51
C ASP A 249 -8.26 -22.32 -2.33
N GLU A 250 -9.45 -22.01 -1.81
CA GLU A 250 -10.71 -22.21 -2.53
C GLU A 250 -10.96 -21.11 -3.57
N GLY A 251 -10.25 -19.98 -3.49
CA GLY A 251 -10.30 -18.92 -4.51
C GLY A 251 -9.97 -17.52 -4.00
N LEU A 252 -10.29 -16.51 -4.81
CA LEU A 252 -9.97 -15.10 -4.55
C LEU A 252 -11.01 -14.17 -5.17
N TRP A 253 -11.35 -13.10 -4.46
CA TRP A 253 -11.99 -11.91 -5.04
C TRP A 253 -10.99 -10.76 -5.14
N THR A 254 -10.56 -10.44 -6.36
CA THR A 254 -9.46 -9.48 -6.60
C THR A 254 -9.88 -8.02 -6.44
N GLN A 255 -11.18 -7.73 -6.46
CA GLN A 255 -11.70 -6.35 -6.47
C GLN A 255 -11.96 -5.78 -5.09
N HIS A 256 -11.54 -6.47 -4.02
CA HIS A 256 -11.67 -5.94 -2.67
C HIS A 256 -10.80 -4.68 -2.50
N ASP A 257 -11.30 -3.65 -1.80
CA ASP A 257 -10.61 -2.36 -1.66
C ASP A 257 -9.22 -2.49 -1.00
N ASP A 258 -9.06 -3.48 -0.13
CA ASP A 258 -7.78 -3.83 0.50
C ASP A 258 -6.68 -4.25 -0.52
N PHE A 259 -7.05 -4.50 -1.78
CA PHE A 259 -6.15 -4.81 -2.90
C PHE A 259 -6.01 -3.67 -3.92
N ALA A 260 -6.48 -2.46 -3.61
CA ALA A 260 -6.56 -1.35 -4.57
C ALA A 260 -5.21 -0.86 -5.15
N ASN A 261 -4.06 -1.18 -4.54
CA ASN A 261 -2.73 -0.76 -4.99
C ASN A 261 -2.17 -1.56 -6.18
N THR A 262 -2.99 -1.79 -7.21
CA THR A 262 -2.65 -2.57 -8.41
C THR A 262 -1.61 -1.90 -9.32
N ASN A 263 -1.28 -0.63 -9.08
CA ASN A 263 -0.17 0.07 -9.71
C ASN A 263 1.21 -0.32 -9.14
N GLU A 264 1.26 -0.91 -7.95
CA GLU A 264 2.52 -1.29 -7.29
C GLU A 264 2.81 -2.81 -7.34
N ARG A 265 1.81 -3.63 -7.66
CA ARG A 265 1.87 -5.10 -7.58
C ARG A 265 0.75 -5.77 -8.38
N THR A 266 0.83 -7.09 -8.55
CA THR A 266 -0.24 -7.89 -9.18
C THR A 266 -1.09 -8.63 -8.14
N VAL A 267 -2.39 -8.74 -8.39
CA VAL A 267 -3.34 -9.55 -7.60
C VAL A 267 -4.17 -10.36 -8.56
N THR A 268 -3.94 -11.67 -8.62
CA THR A 268 -4.52 -12.53 -9.65
C THR A 268 -5.03 -13.84 -9.08
N CYS A 269 -6.08 -14.35 -9.72
CA CYS A 269 -6.35 -15.78 -9.69
C CYS A 269 -5.78 -16.42 -10.94
N ASP A 270 -4.80 -17.30 -10.73
CA ASP A 270 -3.95 -17.83 -11.79
C ASP A 270 -4.51 -19.10 -12.41
N ALA A 271 -5.17 -19.93 -11.61
CA ALA A 271 -5.77 -21.17 -12.08
C ALA A 271 -6.91 -21.64 -11.18
N THR A 272 -7.81 -22.44 -11.76
CA THR A 272 -8.76 -23.28 -11.00
C THR A 272 -8.43 -24.75 -11.26
N ILE A 273 -8.45 -25.59 -10.23
CA ILE A 273 -8.21 -27.03 -10.33
C ILE A 273 -9.40 -27.79 -9.75
N TYR A 274 -10.02 -28.62 -10.59
CA TYR A 274 -11.09 -29.54 -10.20
C TYR A 274 -11.10 -30.71 -11.18
N ASP A 275 -11.64 -31.86 -10.76
CA ASP A 275 -11.71 -33.09 -11.56
C ASP A 275 -10.35 -33.44 -12.17
N ASN A 276 -9.28 -33.27 -11.37
CA ASN A 276 -7.88 -33.51 -11.75
C ASN A 276 -7.42 -32.75 -13.01
N THR A 277 -8.07 -31.64 -13.35
CA THR A 277 -7.75 -30.81 -14.50
C THR A 277 -7.36 -29.41 -14.06
N VAL A 278 -6.31 -28.87 -14.68
CA VAL A 278 -5.85 -27.49 -14.43
C VAL A 278 -6.44 -26.55 -15.48
N PHE A 279 -7.20 -25.57 -15.04
CA PHE A 279 -7.76 -24.52 -15.88
C PHE A 279 -6.99 -23.22 -15.66
N ASP A 280 -6.13 -22.87 -16.61
CA ASP A 280 -5.33 -21.64 -16.54
C ASP A 280 -6.20 -20.39 -16.77
N LEU A 281 -6.03 -19.40 -15.90
CA LEU A 281 -6.78 -18.14 -15.85
C LEU A 281 -5.89 -16.90 -16.01
N LYS A 282 -4.56 -17.05 -16.05
CA LYS A 282 -3.60 -15.95 -15.92
C LYS A 282 -3.80 -14.82 -16.95
N ASP A 283 -4.14 -15.18 -18.19
CA ASP A 283 -4.31 -14.23 -19.30
C ASP A 283 -5.76 -13.77 -19.49
N LYS A 284 -6.69 -14.15 -18.59
CA LYS A 284 -8.13 -13.94 -18.78
C LYS A 284 -8.70 -12.74 -18.01
N ASN A 285 -7.86 -11.93 -17.34
CA ASN A 285 -8.28 -10.78 -16.52
C ASN A 285 -9.43 -11.12 -15.57
N VAL A 286 -9.36 -12.29 -14.93
CA VAL A 286 -10.46 -12.80 -14.12
C VAL A 286 -10.54 -12.02 -12.81
N LYS A 287 -11.71 -11.42 -12.56
CA LYS A 287 -11.97 -10.61 -11.36
C LYS A 287 -12.13 -11.46 -10.10
N SER A 288 -12.45 -12.74 -10.25
CA SER A 288 -12.51 -13.68 -9.15
C SER A 288 -12.49 -15.12 -9.62
N CYS A 289 -12.13 -16.01 -8.70
CA CYS A 289 -12.29 -17.44 -8.87
C CYS A 289 -12.75 -18.03 -7.55
N TYR A 290 -13.55 -19.08 -7.64
CA TYR A 290 -13.93 -19.88 -6.47
C TYR A 290 -14.34 -21.26 -6.94
N VAL A 291 -13.80 -22.28 -6.29
CA VAL A 291 -14.20 -23.67 -6.46
C VAL A 291 -14.22 -24.36 -5.10
N ALA A 292 -15.32 -25.05 -4.81
CA ALA A 292 -15.51 -25.79 -3.57
C ALA A 292 -16.38 -27.03 -3.82
N LYS A 293 -16.62 -27.82 -2.76
CA LYS A 293 -17.61 -28.90 -2.76
C LYS A 293 -18.70 -28.64 -1.73
N ASP A 294 -19.95 -28.87 -2.10
CA ASP A 294 -21.08 -28.84 -1.16
C ASP A 294 -21.09 -30.08 -0.24
N GLU A 295 -22.06 -30.14 0.68
CA GLU A 295 -22.26 -31.28 1.58
C GLU A 295 -22.50 -32.63 0.87
N ASN A 296 -23.02 -32.57 -0.36
CA ASN A 296 -23.26 -33.72 -1.23
C ASN A 296 -22.05 -34.04 -2.13
N LYS A 297 -20.93 -33.33 -1.94
CA LYS A 297 -19.67 -33.44 -2.70
C LYS A 297 -19.77 -32.99 -4.16
N ASN A 298 -20.82 -32.24 -4.53
CA ASN A 298 -20.92 -31.63 -5.84
C ASN A 298 -20.04 -30.40 -5.92
N LEU A 299 -19.46 -30.15 -7.10
CA LEU A 299 -18.67 -28.94 -7.34
C LEU A 299 -19.56 -27.70 -7.30
N VAL A 300 -19.10 -26.68 -6.56
CA VAL A 300 -19.71 -25.37 -6.50
C VAL A 300 -18.70 -24.35 -7.00
N PHE A 301 -19.15 -23.51 -7.93
CA PHE A 301 -18.43 -22.36 -8.42
C PHE A 301 -19.12 -21.09 -7.94
N GLY A 302 -18.36 -20.01 -7.79
CA GLY A 302 -18.91 -18.75 -7.33
C GLY A 302 -17.96 -17.60 -7.59
N GLU A 303 -18.37 -16.41 -7.16
CA GLU A 303 -17.63 -15.18 -7.46
C GLU A 303 -16.78 -14.69 -6.30
N ARG A 304 -16.98 -15.21 -5.08
CA ARG A 304 -16.38 -14.66 -3.86
C ARG A 304 -15.95 -15.80 -2.93
N SER A 305 -14.66 -16.09 -2.92
CA SER A 305 -14.05 -16.93 -1.88
C SER A 305 -13.78 -16.09 -0.64
N ARG A 306 -14.46 -16.36 0.47
CA ARG A 306 -14.22 -15.63 1.72
C ARG A 306 -12.88 -15.98 2.34
N HIS A 307 -12.53 -17.27 2.39
CA HIS A 307 -11.30 -17.74 3.03
C HIS A 307 -10.04 -17.28 2.28
N GLY A 308 -9.91 -17.58 0.99
CA GLY A 308 -8.70 -17.22 0.25
C GLY A 308 -8.52 -15.71 0.07
N THR A 309 -9.61 -14.94 -0.05
CA THR A 309 -9.55 -13.47 -0.01
C THR A 309 -9.03 -12.97 1.33
N ALA A 310 -9.52 -13.52 2.45
CA ALA A 310 -9.04 -13.18 3.77
C ALA A 310 -7.55 -13.51 3.94
N MET A 311 -7.10 -14.70 3.52
CA MET A 311 -5.69 -15.10 3.64
C MET A 311 -4.76 -14.21 2.80
N ALA A 312 -5.15 -13.90 1.57
CA ALA A 312 -4.41 -12.98 0.71
C ALA A 312 -4.32 -11.56 1.31
N SER A 313 -5.42 -11.09 1.92
CA SER A 313 -5.51 -9.80 2.63
C SER A 313 -4.62 -9.76 3.88
N ILE A 314 -4.60 -10.81 4.71
CA ILE A 314 -3.73 -10.85 5.90
C ILE A 314 -2.24 -10.88 5.52
N ALA A 315 -1.89 -11.56 4.44
CA ALA A 315 -0.51 -11.59 3.97
C ALA A 315 -0.08 -10.26 3.35
N ALA A 316 -0.89 -9.70 2.44
CA ALA A 316 -0.45 -8.64 1.54
C ALA A 316 -1.50 -7.54 1.30
N GLY A 317 -2.59 -7.49 2.04
CA GLY A 317 -3.55 -6.38 2.03
C GLY A 317 -2.90 -5.04 2.35
N THR A 318 -3.40 -3.97 1.75
CA THR A 318 -2.88 -2.61 1.95
C THR A 318 -3.14 -2.07 3.34
N LEU A 319 -4.24 -2.49 3.97
CA LEU A 319 -4.69 -2.03 5.27
C LEU A 319 -4.29 -3.00 6.39
N VAL A 320 -4.66 -4.27 6.27
CA VAL A 320 -4.46 -5.29 7.33
C VAL A 320 -3.26 -6.22 7.10
N GLY A 321 -2.62 -6.14 5.93
CA GLY A 321 -1.53 -7.03 5.54
C GLY A 321 -0.14 -6.58 6.00
N THR A 322 0.77 -7.56 6.12
CA THR A 322 2.17 -7.35 6.54
C THR A 322 3.15 -7.14 5.38
N ALA A 323 2.81 -7.58 4.15
CA ALA A 323 3.58 -7.35 2.93
C ALA A 323 2.77 -6.55 1.91
N LYS A 324 2.51 -5.28 2.21
CA LYS A 324 1.56 -4.43 1.49
C LYS A 324 1.81 -4.32 -0.03
N LYS A 325 3.02 -4.63 -0.51
CA LYS A 325 3.42 -4.57 -1.93
C LYS A 325 3.73 -5.94 -2.55
N ALA A 326 3.45 -7.04 -1.87
CA ALA A 326 3.64 -8.38 -2.43
C ALA A 326 2.61 -8.72 -3.50
N ASN A 327 3.06 -9.39 -4.55
CA ASN A 327 2.17 -9.92 -5.57
C ASN A 327 1.38 -11.10 -4.99
N ILE A 328 0.08 -11.16 -5.26
CA ILE A 328 -0.81 -12.23 -4.83
C ILE A 328 -1.16 -13.08 -6.04
N HIS A 329 -0.94 -14.38 -5.95
CA HIS A 329 -1.30 -15.37 -6.98
C HIS A 329 -2.10 -16.50 -6.32
N VAL A 330 -3.35 -16.69 -6.70
CA VAL A 330 -4.21 -17.74 -6.10
C VAL A 330 -4.49 -18.86 -7.09
N ILE A 331 -4.27 -20.10 -6.65
CA ILE A 331 -4.75 -21.32 -7.32
C ILE A 331 -5.97 -21.80 -6.54
N ALA A 332 -7.13 -21.67 -7.15
CA ALA A 332 -8.40 -22.11 -6.58
C ALA A 332 -8.57 -23.62 -6.77
N GLN A 333 -8.76 -24.40 -5.72
CA GLN A 333 -8.95 -25.84 -5.86
C GLN A 333 -9.71 -26.49 -4.72
N VAL A 334 -10.19 -27.70 -4.99
CA VAL A 334 -10.68 -28.63 -3.97
C VAL A 334 -9.48 -29.42 -3.42
N TYR A 335 -9.45 -29.69 -2.11
CA TYR A 335 -8.26 -30.23 -1.43
C TYR A 335 -8.10 -31.76 -1.51
N SER A 336 -8.16 -32.37 -2.70
CA SER A 336 -7.73 -33.77 -2.86
C SER A 336 -6.20 -33.89 -2.96
N THR A 337 -5.64 -35.11 -2.79
CA THR A 337 -4.17 -35.31 -2.86
C THR A 337 -3.66 -35.07 -4.27
N GLU A 338 -4.41 -35.51 -5.28
CA GLU A 338 -4.15 -35.33 -6.70
C GLU A 338 -4.19 -33.85 -7.09
N GLU A 339 -5.22 -33.11 -6.67
CA GLU A 339 -5.36 -31.68 -6.95
C GLU A 339 -4.28 -30.87 -6.21
N LEU A 340 -3.92 -31.24 -4.97
CA LEU A 340 -2.76 -30.65 -4.28
C LEU A 340 -1.46 -30.84 -5.07
N LEU A 341 -1.19 -32.04 -5.59
CA LEU A 341 -0.01 -32.26 -6.43
C LEU A 341 -0.03 -31.40 -7.70
N LEU A 342 -1.19 -31.22 -8.33
CA LEU A 342 -1.35 -30.36 -9.50
C LEU A 342 -1.13 -28.88 -9.16
N GLY A 343 -1.69 -28.39 -8.05
CA GLY A 343 -1.50 -27.03 -7.58
C GLY A 343 -0.05 -26.74 -7.22
N LEU A 344 0.60 -27.65 -6.49
CA LEU A 344 2.03 -27.59 -6.20
C LEU A 344 2.89 -27.58 -7.47
N ASP A 345 2.54 -28.39 -8.47
CA ASP A 345 3.24 -28.39 -9.76
C ASP A 345 3.01 -27.09 -10.54
N TYR A 346 1.79 -26.54 -10.52
CA TYR A 346 1.49 -25.24 -11.10
C TYR A 346 2.36 -24.14 -10.50
N VAL A 347 2.45 -24.08 -9.16
CA VAL A 347 3.30 -23.11 -8.46
C VAL A 347 4.76 -23.28 -8.89
N LYS A 348 5.28 -24.50 -8.92
CA LYS A 348 6.67 -24.76 -9.36
C LYS A 348 6.93 -24.18 -10.76
N ARG A 349 6.02 -24.40 -11.72
CA ARG A 349 6.16 -23.93 -13.12
C ARG A 349 6.10 -22.42 -13.27
N HIS A 350 5.41 -21.71 -12.37
CA HIS A 350 5.18 -20.27 -12.46
C HIS A 350 5.94 -19.44 -11.42
N SER A 351 6.60 -20.09 -10.47
CA SER A 351 7.43 -19.45 -9.44
C SER A 351 8.70 -18.84 -10.00
N LYS A 352 9.27 -17.92 -9.22
CA LYS A 352 10.60 -17.34 -9.45
C LYS A 352 11.50 -17.76 -8.29
N PRO A 353 12.59 -18.52 -8.54
CA PRO A 353 13.52 -18.92 -7.49
C PRO A 353 13.98 -17.72 -6.64
N TYR A 354 13.99 -17.88 -5.31
CA TYR A 354 14.33 -16.85 -4.33
C TYR A 354 13.38 -15.64 -4.27
N LYS A 355 12.28 -15.64 -5.03
CA LYS A 355 11.27 -14.56 -5.04
C LYS A 355 9.86 -15.10 -4.86
N THR A 356 9.72 -16.31 -4.30
CA THR A 356 8.42 -16.95 -4.13
C THR A 356 8.22 -17.53 -2.74
N VAL A 357 7.10 -17.16 -2.13
CA VAL A 357 6.55 -17.78 -0.92
C VAL A 357 5.28 -18.53 -1.33
N LEU A 358 5.17 -19.78 -0.90
CA LEU A 358 3.96 -20.59 -1.05
C LEU A 358 3.28 -20.70 0.31
N ASN A 359 2.12 -20.05 0.41
CA ASN A 359 1.22 -20.12 1.55
C ASN A 359 0.26 -21.31 1.40
N LEU A 360 0.27 -22.19 2.39
CA LEU A 360 -0.58 -23.38 2.48
C LEU A 360 -1.41 -23.28 3.76
N SER A 361 -2.32 -22.31 3.80
CA SER A 361 -3.35 -22.12 4.82
C SER A 361 -4.46 -23.18 4.74
N ILE A 362 -4.06 -24.44 4.61
CA ILE A 362 -4.93 -25.59 4.38
C ILE A 362 -5.22 -26.26 5.72
N GLY A 363 -6.48 -26.19 6.15
CA GLY A 363 -6.99 -26.94 7.29
C GLY A 363 -7.32 -28.39 6.95
N GLY A 364 -7.81 -29.14 7.94
CA GLY A 364 -8.30 -30.51 7.72
C GLY A 364 -7.29 -31.61 8.05
N ILE A 365 -7.79 -32.85 8.10
CA ILE A 365 -6.98 -34.05 8.27
C ILE A 365 -6.46 -34.48 6.91
N VAL A 366 -5.15 -34.42 6.71
CA VAL A 366 -4.48 -34.90 5.49
C VAL A 366 -3.95 -36.31 5.73
N VAL A 367 -4.03 -37.21 4.75
CA VAL A 367 -3.34 -38.51 4.81
C VAL A 367 -1.92 -38.30 4.26
N TYR A 368 -0.90 -38.80 4.96
CA TYR A 368 0.48 -38.66 4.49
C TYR A 368 0.64 -39.35 3.13
N SER A 369 1.30 -38.65 2.20
CA SER A 369 1.64 -39.12 0.87
C SER A 369 3.11 -38.89 0.60
N GLN A 370 3.85 -39.95 0.24
CA GLN A 370 5.24 -39.82 -0.16
C GLN A 370 5.40 -38.93 -1.39
N ALA A 371 4.45 -38.99 -2.33
CA ALA A 371 4.47 -38.14 -3.52
C ALA A 371 4.35 -36.64 -3.17
N LEU A 372 3.55 -36.29 -2.15
CA LEU A 372 3.49 -34.91 -1.64
C LEU A 372 4.82 -34.51 -0.99
N GLN A 373 5.42 -35.37 -0.16
CA GLN A 373 6.73 -35.09 0.44
C GLN A 373 7.82 -34.87 -0.62
N ASP A 374 7.83 -35.67 -1.68
CA ASP A 374 8.79 -35.54 -2.79
C ASP A 374 8.54 -34.27 -3.60
N LYS A 375 7.28 -33.91 -3.85
CA LYS A 375 6.91 -32.64 -4.51
C LYS A 375 7.32 -31.44 -3.67
N ILE A 376 7.12 -31.47 -2.35
CA ILE A 376 7.61 -30.45 -1.39
C ILE A 376 9.14 -30.30 -1.47
N ASN A 377 9.86 -31.42 -1.50
CA ASN A 377 11.32 -31.42 -1.67
C ASN A 377 11.74 -30.83 -3.03
N GLU A 378 10.94 -31.02 -4.07
CA GLU A 378 11.17 -30.43 -5.39
C GLU A 378 10.95 -28.90 -5.39
N LEU A 379 9.89 -28.40 -4.76
CA LEU A 379 9.64 -26.95 -4.65
C LEU A 379 10.76 -26.25 -3.87
N THR A 380 11.19 -26.84 -2.75
CA THR A 380 12.23 -26.28 -1.89
C THR A 380 13.59 -26.27 -2.58
N LYS A 381 13.91 -27.28 -3.40
CA LYS A 381 15.10 -27.29 -4.30
C LYS A 381 15.03 -26.20 -5.37
N ASN A 382 13.83 -25.78 -5.78
CA ASN A 382 13.63 -24.63 -6.66
C ASN A 382 13.61 -23.28 -5.91
N ASN A 383 13.98 -23.27 -4.63
CA ASN A 383 14.08 -22.09 -3.77
C ASN A 383 12.75 -21.34 -3.60
N ILE A 384 11.68 -22.12 -3.46
CA ILE A 384 10.36 -21.64 -3.04
C ILE A 384 10.28 -21.87 -1.53
N ILE A 385 9.87 -20.84 -0.78
CA ILE A 385 9.69 -20.93 0.68
C ILE A 385 8.28 -21.40 0.97
N LEU A 386 8.12 -22.54 1.66
CA LEU A 386 6.81 -23.12 1.97
C LEU A 386 6.43 -22.81 3.41
N VAL A 387 5.20 -22.33 3.60
CA VAL A 387 4.64 -21.98 4.92
C VAL A 387 3.27 -22.64 5.03
N ALA A 388 3.04 -23.41 6.10
CA ALA A 388 1.78 -24.13 6.26
C ALA A 388 1.21 -23.99 7.68
N SER A 389 -0.12 -24.02 7.75
CA SER A 389 -0.86 -23.95 9.00
C SER A 389 -0.67 -25.19 9.86
N ALA A 390 -0.48 -25.00 11.16
CA ALA A 390 -0.37 -26.08 12.13
C ALA A 390 -1.65 -26.95 12.18
N GLY A 391 -2.82 -26.37 11.92
CA GLY A 391 -4.13 -27.00 12.05
C GLY A 391 -4.84 -26.61 13.35
N ASN A 392 -6.16 -26.80 13.39
CA ASN A 392 -7.04 -26.31 14.45
C ASN A 392 -7.71 -27.47 15.22
N PHE A 393 -6.92 -28.43 15.72
CA PHE A 393 -7.43 -29.67 16.31
C PHE A 393 -6.93 -29.95 17.74
N ASP A 394 -6.20 -29.02 18.36
CA ASP A 394 -5.50 -29.25 19.64
C ASP A 394 -4.67 -30.55 19.62
N GLY A 395 -3.97 -30.78 18.50
CA GLY A 395 -3.19 -31.99 18.25
C GLY A 395 -1.69 -31.72 18.17
N GLU A 396 -0.89 -32.69 18.59
CA GLU A 396 0.56 -32.64 18.37
C GLU A 396 0.88 -32.84 16.86
N VAL A 397 1.62 -31.89 16.29
CA VAL A 397 2.16 -31.96 14.93
C VAL A 397 3.31 -32.98 14.90
N CYS A 398 3.43 -33.72 13.80
CA CYS A 398 4.44 -34.75 13.53
C CYS A 398 4.35 -36.05 14.33
N THR A 399 3.37 -36.25 15.22
CA THR A 399 3.05 -37.62 15.65
C THR A 399 2.30 -38.33 14.53
N ALA A 400 3.06 -39.08 13.71
CA ALA A 400 2.45 -40.03 12.81
C ALA A 400 1.77 -41.12 13.65
N ARG A 401 0.45 -41.27 13.53
CA ARG A 401 -0.26 -42.38 14.15
C ARG A 401 -0.22 -43.56 13.19
N GLU A 402 0.39 -44.66 13.62
CA GLU A 402 0.18 -45.95 12.96
C GLU A 402 -1.25 -46.42 13.27
N GLU A 403 -2.10 -46.47 12.25
CA GLU A 403 -3.43 -47.07 12.34
C GLU A 403 -3.49 -48.29 11.42
N LYS A 404 -4.45 -49.19 11.65
CA LYS A 404 -4.74 -50.28 10.71
C LYS A 404 -5.97 -49.91 9.90
N ASN A 405 -5.89 -50.02 8.57
CA ASN A 405 -7.07 -49.83 7.73
C ASN A 405 -8.05 -51.03 7.85
N SER A 406 -9.18 -50.97 7.14
CA SER A 406 -10.20 -52.04 7.12
C SER A 406 -9.69 -53.41 6.66
N LYS A 407 -8.49 -53.47 6.04
CA LYS A 407 -7.81 -54.68 5.59
C LYS A 407 -6.69 -55.12 6.54
N GLY A 408 -6.48 -54.43 7.66
CA GLY A 408 -5.44 -54.73 8.66
C GLY A 408 -4.05 -54.19 8.32
N GLU A 409 -3.92 -53.42 7.23
CA GLU A 409 -2.64 -52.86 6.77
C GLU A 409 -2.29 -51.63 7.62
N LYS A 410 -1.01 -51.53 8.02
CA LYS A 410 -0.50 -50.34 8.72
C LYS A 410 -0.54 -49.14 7.78
N ILE A 411 -1.20 -48.08 8.21
CA ILE A 411 -1.21 -46.76 7.57
C ILE A 411 -0.61 -45.74 8.53
N LEU A 412 0.20 -44.82 8.01
CA LEU A 412 0.72 -43.69 8.77
C LEU A 412 -0.20 -42.49 8.54
N LYS A 413 -0.90 -42.05 9.58
CA LYS A 413 -1.66 -40.79 9.54
C LYS A 413 -0.83 -39.67 10.16
N LYS A 414 -0.37 -38.73 9.34
CA LYS A 414 0.08 -37.41 9.80
C LYS A 414 -1.09 -36.45 9.63
N ASN A 415 -1.70 -36.01 10.72
CA ASN A 415 -3.03 -35.39 10.67
C ASN A 415 -3.09 -34.00 10.03
N VAL A 416 -1.99 -33.39 9.60
CA VAL A 416 -1.96 -32.02 9.07
C VAL A 416 -0.83 -31.82 8.04
N PHE A 417 -1.07 -30.95 7.05
CA PHE A 417 -0.10 -30.67 5.97
C PHE A 417 1.23 -30.11 6.49
N SER A 418 1.21 -29.34 7.57
CA SER A 418 2.43 -28.83 8.22
C SER A 418 3.31 -29.89 8.88
N GLY A 419 2.90 -31.17 8.88
CA GLY A 419 3.72 -32.31 9.33
C GLY A 419 4.67 -32.88 8.27
N TYR A 420 4.68 -32.34 7.05
CA TYR A 420 5.71 -32.65 6.04
C TYR A 420 7.02 -31.91 6.34
N ASP A 421 8.14 -32.51 5.95
CA ASP A 421 9.46 -31.91 6.13
C ASP A 421 9.70 -30.76 5.14
N ASN A 422 10.64 -29.87 5.47
CA ASN A 422 11.01 -28.68 4.68
C ASN A 422 9.88 -27.66 4.49
N ILE A 423 9.02 -27.53 5.51
CA ILE A 423 7.95 -26.52 5.59
C ILE A 423 8.10 -25.73 6.89
N ILE A 424 7.83 -24.42 6.83
CA ILE A 424 7.69 -23.58 8.02
C ILE A 424 6.27 -23.78 8.58
N SER A 425 6.16 -24.51 9.69
CA SER A 425 4.89 -24.82 10.36
C SER A 425 4.49 -23.71 11.33
N VAL A 426 3.30 -23.14 11.16
CA VAL A 426 2.85 -21.94 11.89
C VAL A 426 1.65 -22.24 12.80
N GLY A 427 1.85 -22.10 14.11
CA GLY A 427 0.79 -22.16 15.13
C GLY A 427 0.12 -20.81 15.40
N SER A 428 -0.93 -20.81 16.22
CA SER A 428 -1.70 -19.59 16.55
C SER A 428 -1.68 -19.20 18.02
N THR A 429 -1.77 -17.90 18.25
CA THR A 429 -2.16 -17.28 19.52
C THR A 429 -3.55 -16.66 19.41
N TRP A 430 -4.25 -16.49 20.54
CA TRP A 430 -5.56 -15.82 20.58
C TRP A 430 -5.46 -14.34 20.22
N ASP A 431 -4.41 -13.66 20.63
CA ASP A 431 -4.47 -12.20 20.72
C ASP A 431 -3.86 -11.52 19.49
N GLY A 432 -4.75 -10.98 18.65
CA GLY A 432 -4.46 -10.08 17.53
C GLY A 432 -5.60 -9.11 17.20
N TYR A 433 -6.80 -9.33 17.76
CA TYR A 433 -7.97 -8.45 17.69
C TYR A 433 -8.53 -8.27 19.10
N ASN A 434 -8.82 -7.02 19.49
CA ASN A 434 -9.29 -6.68 20.85
C ASN A 434 -8.47 -7.36 21.95
N MET A 435 -7.15 -7.30 21.77
CA MET A 435 -6.12 -7.91 22.60
C MET A 435 -6.36 -7.61 24.07
N ASP A 436 -6.47 -8.66 24.87
CA ASP A 436 -6.33 -8.54 26.31
C ASP A 436 -4.87 -8.20 26.60
N LEU A 437 -4.59 -6.93 26.92
CA LEU A 437 -3.25 -6.48 27.28
C LEU A 437 -2.69 -7.20 28.52
N GLY A 438 -3.53 -7.85 29.34
CA GLY A 438 -3.07 -8.75 30.39
C GLY A 438 -2.46 -10.05 29.87
N ASN A 439 -2.78 -10.44 28.63
CA ASN A 439 -2.29 -11.66 28.01
C ASN A 439 -2.14 -11.59 26.48
N PRO A 440 -1.29 -10.72 25.92
CA PRO A 440 -1.21 -10.48 24.47
C PRO A 440 -0.55 -11.61 23.65
N TYR A 441 -0.13 -12.68 24.31
CA TYR A 441 0.55 -13.82 23.69
C TYR A 441 -0.07 -15.13 24.16
N LYS A 442 -1.38 -15.18 24.41
CA LYS A 442 -2.03 -16.40 24.87
C LYS A 442 -2.02 -17.44 23.76
N TYR A 443 -1.54 -18.64 24.05
CA TYR A 443 -1.68 -19.78 23.14
C TYR A 443 -3.15 -19.98 22.74
N ALA A 444 -3.41 -20.19 21.44
CA ALA A 444 -4.74 -20.58 20.99
C ALA A 444 -4.95 -22.06 21.26
N ASP A 445 -5.88 -22.38 22.15
CA ASP A 445 -6.25 -23.74 22.57
C ASP A 445 -6.73 -24.63 21.41
N PHE A 446 -7.23 -24.06 20.31
CA PHE A 446 -7.51 -24.84 19.10
C PHE A 446 -6.25 -25.18 18.29
N SER A 447 -5.16 -24.42 18.43
CA SER A 447 -3.95 -24.60 17.60
C SER A 447 -3.36 -25.99 17.81
N ASN A 448 -2.79 -26.57 16.77
CA ASN A 448 -1.90 -27.69 16.97
C ASN A 448 -0.56 -27.24 17.58
N TYR A 449 0.14 -28.17 18.22
CA TYR A 449 1.34 -27.93 19.03
C TYR A 449 2.45 -28.97 18.77
N GLY A 450 3.54 -28.95 19.53
CA GLY A 450 4.60 -29.95 19.48
C GLY A 450 5.88 -29.51 18.75
N LYS A 451 6.88 -30.39 18.75
CA LYS A 451 8.26 -30.09 18.33
C LYS A 451 8.43 -29.64 16.88
N CYS A 452 7.45 -29.94 16.02
CA CYS A 452 7.46 -29.57 14.62
C CYS A 452 6.89 -28.17 14.34
N ILE A 453 6.25 -27.54 15.32
CA ILE A 453 5.89 -26.13 15.17
C ILE A 453 7.17 -25.31 15.06
N SER A 454 7.26 -24.53 13.99
CA SER A 454 8.42 -23.67 13.73
C SER A 454 8.34 -22.36 14.51
N ILE A 455 7.15 -21.74 14.45
CA ILE A 455 6.86 -20.41 14.99
C ILE A 455 5.34 -20.24 15.20
N PHE A 456 4.94 -19.26 16.02
CA PHE A 456 3.55 -18.86 16.22
C PHE A 456 3.34 -17.43 15.75
N GLY A 457 2.10 -17.11 15.38
CA GLY A 457 1.65 -15.75 15.12
C GLY A 457 0.21 -15.49 15.60
N PRO A 458 -0.26 -14.25 15.44
CA PRO A 458 -1.63 -13.87 15.76
C PRO A 458 -2.65 -14.69 14.96
N GLY A 459 -3.51 -15.42 15.67
CA GLY A 459 -4.54 -16.29 15.09
C GLY A 459 -5.91 -15.65 14.97
N ASN A 460 -6.19 -14.56 15.69
CA ASN A 460 -7.38 -13.73 15.53
C ASN A 460 -6.99 -12.38 14.94
N VAL A 461 -7.36 -12.17 13.69
CA VAL A 461 -6.90 -11.02 12.91
C VAL A 461 -8.05 -10.46 12.11
N VAL A 462 -7.96 -9.18 11.75
CA VAL A 462 -8.91 -8.59 10.81
C VAL A 462 -8.48 -8.90 9.39
N ALA A 463 -9.46 -9.28 8.56
CA ALA A 463 -9.24 -9.65 7.17
C ALA A 463 -10.35 -9.10 6.26
N ALA A 464 -10.04 -8.92 4.98
CA ALA A 464 -11.00 -8.60 3.94
C ALA A 464 -12.17 -9.61 3.91
N ASP A 465 -13.41 -9.12 3.90
CA ASP A 465 -14.60 -9.94 3.74
C ASP A 465 -15.11 -9.87 2.29
N ALA A 466 -14.91 -10.96 1.56
CA ALA A 466 -15.38 -11.05 0.18
C ALA A 466 -16.91 -10.94 0.05
N LEU A 467 -17.69 -11.18 1.11
CA LEU A 467 -19.15 -11.18 1.04
C LEU A 467 -19.75 -9.77 0.95
N ASN A 468 -19.09 -8.74 1.49
CA ASN A 468 -19.65 -7.39 1.58
C ASN A 468 -18.65 -6.26 1.29
N ASN A 469 -17.43 -6.55 0.82
CA ASN A 469 -16.34 -5.55 0.66
C ASN A 469 -15.93 -4.85 1.95
N GLY A 470 -16.29 -5.42 3.10
CA GLY A 470 -15.93 -4.94 4.42
C GLY A 470 -14.77 -5.75 5.00
N HIS A 471 -14.64 -5.74 6.31
CA HIS A 471 -13.67 -6.56 7.01
C HIS A 471 -14.38 -7.38 8.08
N TYR A 472 -13.80 -8.52 8.44
CA TYR A 472 -14.30 -9.37 9.51
C TYR A 472 -13.16 -9.91 10.35
N LEU A 473 -13.50 -10.42 11.53
CA LEU A 473 -12.57 -11.14 12.37
C LEU A 473 -12.37 -12.57 11.85
N ALA A 474 -11.20 -12.83 11.28
CA ALA A 474 -10.76 -14.16 10.88
C ALA A 474 -10.02 -14.85 12.04
N GLN A 475 -10.31 -16.13 12.24
CA GLN A 475 -9.71 -16.96 13.28
C GLN A 475 -9.10 -18.23 12.69
N GLY A 476 -7.87 -18.56 13.08
CA GLY A 476 -7.28 -19.87 12.83
C GLY A 476 -5.77 -19.85 12.60
N THR A 477 -5.17 -21.04 12.48
CA THR A 477 -3.77 -21.19 12.06
C THR A 477 -3.52 -20.74 10.62
N SER A 478 -4.55 -20.77 9.77
CA SER A 478 -4.53 -20.13 8.43
C SER A 478 -4.19 -18.65 8.51
N ALA A 479 -4.78 -17.92 9.46
CA ALA A 479 -4.56 -16.49 9.62
C ALA A 479 -3.11 -16.18 10.03
N SER A 480 -2.59 -16.90 11.03
CA SER A 480 -1.17 -16.82 11.43
C SER A 480 -0.23 -17.15 10.28
N THR A 481 -0.55 -18.17 9.48
CA THR A 481 0.26 -18.61 8.33
C THR A 481 0.32 -17.54 7.25
N ALA A 482 -0.82 -16.92 6.92
CA ALA A 482 -0.88 -15.78 6.00
C ALA A 482 -0.04 -14.60 6.49
N LEU A 483 -0.17 -14.24 7.77
CA LEU A 483 0.59 -13.17 8.39
C LEU A 483 2.10 -13.43 8.33
N VAL A 484 2.54 -14.64 8.70
CA VAL A 484 3.96 -15.05 8.62
C VAL A 484 4.46 -15.05 7.17
N SER A 485 3.63 -15.44 6.21
CA SER A 485 3.98 -15.41 4.78
C SER A 485 4.25 -14.00 4.29
N GLY A 486 3.45 -13.03 4.74
CA GLY A 486 3.71 -11.61 4.48
C GLY A 486 5.00 -11.13 5.15
N ILE A 487 5.26 -11.45 6.42
CA ILE A 487 6.53 -11.10 7.06
C ILE A 487 7.74 -11.68 6.30
N ILE A 488 7.65 -12.92 5.82
CA ILE A 488 8.68 -13.53 4.97
C ILE A 488 8.88 -12.71 3.69
N ALA A 489 7.80 -12.35 2.98
CA ALA A 489 7.90 -11.55 1.76
C ALA A 489 8.50 -10.15 2.02
N THR A 490 8.17 -9.55 3.16
CA THR A 490 8.76 -8.29 3.62
C THR A 490 10.26 -8.41 3.83
N LEU A 491 10.72 -9.44 4.54
CA LEU A 491 12.15 -9.70 4.76
C LEU A 491 12.90 -9.97 3.44
N MET A 492 12.29 -10.70 2.50
CA MET A 492 12.89 -10.96 1.18
C MET A 492 12.99 -9.69 0.32
N SER A 493 12.01 -8.80 0.39
CA SER A 493 11.99 -7.57 -0.40
C SER A 493 12.94 -6.48 0.11
N ASP A 494 13.21 -6.47 1.42
CA ASP A 494 14.12 -5.50 2.04
C ASP A 494 15.58 -5.90 1.86
N ASP A 495 15.87 -7.21 1.76
CA ASP A 495 17.20 -7.73 1.45
C ASP A 495 17.19 -8.57 0.16
N PRO A 496 17.05 -7.92 -1.02
CA PRO A 496 16.91 -8.61 -2.29
C PRO A 496 18.20 -9.30 -2.78
N GLN A 497 19.34 -9.04 -2.15
CA GLN A 497 20.62 -9.66 -2.49
C GLN A 497 20.77 -11.04 -1.85
N THR A 498 20.11 -11.27 -0.71
CA THR A 498 20.17 -12.56 -0.02
C THR A 498 19.27 -13.59 -0.69
N LYS A 499 19.87 -14.73 -1.03
CA LYS A 499 19.19 -15.89 -1.62
C LYS A 499 18.61 -16.79 -0.52
N TYR A 500 17.45 -16.41 0.00
CA TYR A 500 16.77 -17.15 1.05
C TYR A 500 16.24 -18.51 0.56
N THR A 501 16.72 -19.59 1.18
CA THR A 501 16.08 -20.92 1.17
C THR A 501 15.13 -21.05 2.35
N THR A 502 14.20 -22.03 2.32
CA THR A 502 13.30 -22.32 3.45
C THR A 502 14.02 -22.42 4.79
N SER A 503 15.14 -23.17 4.84
CA SER A 503 15.91 -23.34 6.08
C SER A 503 16.58 -22.05 6.54
N SER A 504 17.17 -21.28 5.61
CA SER A 504 17.80 -19.99 5.96
C SER A 504 16.78 -18.95 6.43
N MET A 505 15.60 -18.91 5.81
CA MET A 505 14.50 -18.05 6.21
C MET A 505 13.96 -18.48 7.58
N LEU A 506 13.75 -19.77 7.81
CA LEU A 506 13.34 -20.28 9.13
C LEU A 506 14.33 -19.84 10.23
N ASN A 507 15.64 -19.97 9.99
CA ASN A 507 16.65 -19.49 10.94
C ASN A 507 16.56 -17.98 11.17
N LYS A 508 16.34 -17.18 10.12
CA LYS A 508 16.11 -15.73 10.23
C LYS A 508 14.88 -15.44 11.10
N LEU A 509 13.74 -16.10 10.84
CA LEU A 509 12.51 -15.93 11.63
C LEU A 509 12.71 -16.32 13.10
N ILE A 510 13.38 -17.44 13.39
CA ILE A 510 13.68 -17.88 14.76
C ILE A 510 14.58 -16.84 15.47
N ASN A 511 15.55 -16.27 14.76
CA ASN A 511 16.44 -15.26 15.32
C ASN A 511 15.71 -13.95 15.65
N LEU A 512 14.76 -13.54 14.81
CA LEU A 512 13.94 -12.34 15.02
C LEU A 512 12.81 -12.56 16.05
N SER A 513 12.35 -13.80 16.23
CA SER A 513 11.21 -14.11 17.08
C SER A 513 11.36 -13.67 18.54
N LEU A 514 10.24 -13.28 19.16
CA LEU A 514 10.14 -13.11 20.60
C LEU A 514 10.09 -14.50 21.24
N LYS A 515 11.09 -14.82 22.06
CA LYS A 515 11.25 -16.15 22.67
C LYS A 515 10.57 -16.21 24.03
N ASN A 516 9.93 -17.33 24.34
CA ASN A 516 9.35 -17.60 25.67
C ASN A 516 8.31 -16.55 26.12
N VAL A 517 7.59 -15.95 25.18
CA VAL A 517 6.54 -14.96 25.48
C VAL A 517 5.14 -15.56 25.50
N ILE A 518 4.94 -16.68 24.79
CA ILE A 518 3.63 -17.32 24.66
C ILE A 518 3.27 -17.99 25.98
N LYS A 519 2.09 -17.68 26.52
CA LYS A 519 1.58 -18.27 27.77
C LYS A 519 0.74 -19.50 27.47
N ASP A 520 0.66 -20.40 28.44
CA ASP A 520 -0.15 -21.63 28.40
C ASP A 520 0.17 -22.56 27.22
N LEU A 521 1.40 -22.48 26.71
CA LEU A 521 1.85 -23.29 25.58
C LEU A 521 2.08 -24.74 26.01
N PRO A 522 1.56 -25.74 25.27
CA PRO A 522 1.80 -27.15 25.55
C PRO A 522 3.30 -27.52 25.59
N ALA A 523 3.67 -28.44 26.49
CA ALA A 523 5.04 -28.91 26.64
C ALA A 523 5.64 -29.46 25.33
N ASN A 524 6.96 -29.45 25.21
CA ASN A 524 7.71 -29.89 24.01
C ASN A 524 7.38 -29.09 22.72
N THR A 525 6.80 -27.90 22.85
CA THR A 525 6.50 -27.00 21.75
C THR A 525 7.45 -25.79 21.76
N PRO A 526 8.13 -25.45 20.64
CA PRO A 526 9.00 -24.28 20.60
C PRO A 526 8.24 -22.97 20.84
N ASN A 527 8.61 -22.25 21.91
CA ASN A 527 7.97 -20.99 22.27
C ASN A 527 8.63 -19.80 21.53
N ARG A 528 8.12 -19.52 20.34
CA ARG A 528 8.64 -18.48 19.42
C ARG A 528 7.47 -17.74 18.79
N PHE A 529 7.34 -16.46 19.09
CA PHE A 529 6.34 -15.59 18.50
C PHE A 529 6.96 -14.73 17.39
N ILE A 530 6.30 -14.66 16.24
CA ILE A 530 6.79 -13.95 15.05
C ILE A 530 7.03 -12.46 15.32
N ASN A 531 8.11 -11.93 14.74
CA ASN A 531 8.43 -10.51 14.74
C ASN A 531 9.14 -10.13 13.43
N ASN A 532 8.94 -8.90 12.93
CA ASN A 532 9.50 -8.43 11.66
C ASN A 532 10.92 -7.84 11.76
N GLY A 533 11.51 -7.81 12.94
CA GLY A 533 12.85 -7.30 13.24
C GLY A 533 12.87 -6.02 14.08
N LYS A 534 11.73 -5.34 14.25
CA LYS A 534 11.62 -4.17 15.13
C LYS A 534 11.19 -4.59 16.54
N ASN A 535 12.06 -4.38 17.51
CA ASN A 535 11.88 -4.74 18.92
C ASN A 535 11.79 -3.53 19.86
N SER A 536 12.18 -2.32 19.42
CA SER A 536 11.87 -1.10 20.17
C SER A 536 10.35 -0.94 20.38
N VAL A 537 9.96 -0.33 21.49
CA VAL A 537 8.56 -0.03 21.84
C VAL A 537 8.47 1.46 22.11
N TYR A 538 7.50 2.13 21.50
CA TYR A 538 7.27 3.56 21.63
C TYR A 538 5.89 3.83 22.25
N TYR A 539 5.75 4.93 23.00
CA TYR A 539 4.50 5.30 23.65
C TYR A 539 4.16 6.78 23.45
N SER A 540 2.87 7.10 23.25
CA SER A 540 2.39 8.48 23.16
C SER A 540 2.36 9.14 24.55
N GLY A 541 3.34 10.00 24.84
CA GLY A 541 3.44 10.73 26.11
C GLY A 541 4.69 11.63 26.17
N PRO A 542 4.85 12.48 27.20
CA PRO A 542 6.04 13.30 27.36
C PRO A 542 7.28 12.40 27.56
N THR A 543 8.05 12.24 26.47
CA THR A 543 9.39 11.63 26.36
C THR A 543 9.80 10.73 27.51
N THR A 544 9.56 9.42 27.37
CA THR A 544 10.40 8.42 28.03
C THR A 544 10.68 7.29 27.03
N VAL A 545 11.80 7.41 26.31
CA VAL A 545 12.35 6.32 25.51
C VAL A 545 12.87 5.27 26.48
N ILE A 546 12.26 4.08 26.52
CA ILE A 546 12.85 2.94 27.24
C ILE A 546 13.72 2.17 26.24
N SER A 547 14.97 2.59 26.12
CA SER A 547 15.96 1.87 25.32
C SER A 547 16.33 0.53 25.95
N LYS A 548 16.32 -0.53 25.13
CA LYS A 548 17.06 -1.80 25.26
C LYS A 548 16.95 -2.54 26.61
N ILE A 549 16.08 -3.55 26.66
CA ILE A 549 16.39 -4.76 27.45
C ILE A 549 17.32 -5.62 26.59
N LYS A 550 18.61 -5.61 26.90
CA LYS A 550 19.60 -6.49 26.27
C LYS A 550 19.25 -7.95 26.57
N LYS A 551 19.12 -8.72 25.47
CA LYS A 551 19.21 -10.19 25.26
C LYS A 551 18.69 -11.14 26.34
#